data_AF-A0A6J4L6P7-F1
#
_entry.id   AF-A0A6J4L6P7-F1
#
_cell.length_a   1.000
_cell.length_b   1.000
_cell.length_c   1.000
_cell.angle_alpha   90.00
_cell.angle_beta   90.00
_cell.angle_gamma   90.00
#
_symmetry.space_group_name_H-M   'P 1'
#
loop_
_entity.id
_entity.type
_entity.pdbx_description
1 polymer ?
#
loop_
_entity_poly.entity_id
_entity_poly.type
_entity_poly.pdbx_seq_one_letter_code
_entity_poly.pdbx_strand_id
1 'polypeptide(L)'
;MGISQAGVSKLERREADGSVTLNSLRTAADALECDVVYALVPRAGSLTAVMEKRAREIATAAVGRVSHTMRLEDQATSAAAVQAQIEELARDLLDTPRALWAENVG
;
A
#
# COMPACT_ATOMS: atom_id res chain seq x y z
N MET A 1 10.03 37.14 -11.02
CA MET A 1 11.08 36.83 -12.02
C MET A 1 11.10 35.34 -12.21
N GLY A 2 10.64 34.88 -13.37
CA GLY A 2 10.58 33.47 -13.75
C GLY A 2 11.97 32.89 -14.00
N ILE A 3 12.04 31.56 -13.94
CA ILE A 3 13.26 30.75 -14.12
C ILE A 3 13.99 31.15 -15.41
N SER A 4 15.31 31.30 -15.36
CA SER A 4 16.12 31.60 -16.55
C SER A 4 16.09 30.42 -17.54
N GLN A 5 16.28 30.67 -18.83
CA GLN A 5 16.35 29.59 -19.84
C GLN A 5 17.35 28.48 -19.46
N ALA A 6 18.51 28.85 -18.92
CA ALA A 6 19.50 27.88 -18.42
C ALA A 6 18.99 27.07 -17.21
N GLY A 7 18.11 27.65 -16.38
CA GLY A 7 17.43 26.96 -15.29
C GLY A 7 16.37 25.98 -15.79
N VAL A 8 15.63 26.32 -16.85
CA VAL A 8 14.65 25.44 -17.51
C VAL A 8 15.34 24.22 -18.12
N SER A 9 16.39 24.42 -18.93
CA SER A 9 17.11 23.28 -19.54
C SER A 9 17.78 22.36 -18.51
N LYS A 10 18.23 22.89 -17.37
CA LYS A 10 18.74 22.08 -16.24
C LYS A 10 17.63 21.33 -15.50
N LEU A 11 16.41 21.86 -15.50
CA LEU A 11 15.26 21.20 -14.88
C LEU A 11 14.81 20.02 -15.75
N GLU A 12 14.63 20.25 -17.06
CA GLU A 12 14.28 19.22 -18.05
C GLU A 12 15.29 18.06 -18.05
N ARG A 13 16.59 18.38 -18.01
CA ARG A 13 17.64 17.35 -17.95
C ARG A 13 17.59 16.53 -16.65
N ARG A 14 17.32 17.17 -15.51
CA ARG A 14 17.21 16.47 -14.22
C ARG A 14 15.93 15.65 -14.10
N GLU A 15 14.86 16.06 -14.77
CA GLU A 15 13.64 15.26 -14.89
C GLU A 15 13.90 13.98 -15.69
N ALA A 16 14.57 14.10 -16.84
CA ALA A 16 14.98 12.94 -17.65
C ALA A 16 15.94 12.00 -16.90
N ASP A 17 16.86 12.55 -16.12
CA ASP A 17 17.83 11.78 -15.32
C ASP A 17 17.23 11.25 -14.00
N GLY A 18 15.97 11.57 -13.68
CA GLY A 18 15.32 11.19 -12.42
C GLY A 18 15.91 11.82 -11.15
N SER A 19 16.74 12.87 -11.30
CA SER A 19 17.42 13.58 -10.21
C SER A 19 16.78 14.93 -9.86
N VAL A 20 15.60 15.21 -10.43
CA VAL A 20 14.83 16.41 -10.10
C VAL A 20 14.40 16.37 -8.63
N THR A 21 14.58 17.49 -7.94
CA THR A 21 14.20 17.62 -6.53
C THR A 21 12.80 18.20 -6.41
N LEU A 22 12.09 17.87 -5.33
CA LEU A 22 10.81 18.51 -5.01
C LEU A 22 10.93 20.03 -4.93
N ASN A 23 12.06 20.55 -4.42
CA ASN A 23 12.30 21.99 -4.32
C ASN A 23 12.38 22.67 -5.70
N SER A 24 13.02 22.01 -6.67
CA SER A 24 13.08 22.51 -8.05
C SER A 24 11.73 22.44 -8.76
N LEU A 25 10.92 21.40 -8.51
CA LEU A 25 9.55 21.32 -9.03
C LEU A 25 8.68 22.44 -8.46
N ARG A 26 8.79 22.71 -7.16
CA ARG A 26 8.03 23.78 -6.50
C ARG A 26 8.38 25.15 -7.04
N THR A 27 9.67 25.42 -7.26
CA THR A 27 10.14 26.68 -7.88
C THR A 27 9.57 26.87 -9.29
N ALA A 28 9.46 25.79 -10.07
CA ALA A 28 8.85 25.83 -11.40
C ALA A 28 7.34 26.05 -11.35
N ALA A 29 6.66 25.37 -10.42
CA ALA A 29 5.22 25.52 -10.21
C ALA A 29 4.86 26.95 -9.77
N ASP A 30 5.61 27.53 -8.82
CA ASP A 30 5.44 28.92 -8.39
C ASP A 30 5.60 29.92 -9.55
N ALA A 31 6.55 29.67 -10.45
CA ALA A 31 6.79 30.52 -11.62
C ALA A 31 5.71 30.38 -12.71
N LEU A 32 4.97 29.28 -12.73
CA LEU A 32 3.91 28.96 -13.68
C LEU A 32 2.50 29.14 -13.09
N GLU A 33 2.40 29.67 -11.86
CA GLU A 33 1.13 29.77 -11.11
C GLU A 33 0.41 28.41 -11.01
N CYS A 34 1.16 27.35 -10.71
CA CYS A 34 0.69 25.97 -10.61
C CYS A 34 0.98 25.37 -9.22
N ASP A 35 0.30 24.26 -8.89
CA ASP A 35 0.54 23.47 -7.67
C ASP A 35 1.34 22.20 -7.96
N VAL A 36 2.18 21.79 -7.00
CA VAL A 36 2.85 20.47 -7.01
C VAL A 36 2.07 19.49 -6.16
N VAL A 37 1.54 18.42 -6.78
CA VAL A 37 0.86 17.32 -6.08
C VAL A 37 1.76 16.09 -6.02
N TYR A 38 1.98 15.57 -4.82
CA TYR A 38 2.67 14.29 -4.60
C TYR A 38 1.67 13.24 -4.11
N ALA A 39 1.50 12.16 -4.87
CA ALA A 39 0.55 11.09 -4.55
C ALA A 39 1.22 9.72 -4.71
N LEU A 40 0.91 8.80 -3.79
CA LEU A 40 1.25 7.39 -3.91
C LEU A 40 0.06 6.64 -4.52
N VAL A 41 0.22 6.15 -5.75
CA VAL A 41 -0.84 5.41 -6.47
C VAL A 41 -0.57 3.90 -6.33
N PRO A 42 -1.54 3.11 -5.82
CA PRO A 42 -1.39 1.67 -5.72
C PRO A 42 -1.12 1.00 -7.07
N ARG A 43 -0.06 0.20 -7.17
CA ARG A 43 0.20 -0.64 -8.35
C ARG A 43 -0.87 -1.71 -8.58
N ALA A 44 -1.65 -2.04 -7.55
CA ALA A 44 -2.79 -2.95 -7.63
C ALA A 44 -4.03 -2.32 -8.32
N GLY A 45 -3.95 -1.07 -8.77
CA GLY A 45 -5.03 -0.37 -9.48
C GLY A 45 -6.03 0.32 -8.56
N SER A 46 -6.26 -0.18 -7.34
CA SER A 46 -7.13 0.49 -6.36
C SER A 46 -6.62 0.34 -4.93
N LEU A 47 -7.04 1.25 -4.06
CA LEU A 47 -6.80 1.13 -2.62
C LEU A 47 -7.50 -0.12 -2.08
N THR A 48 -8.76 -0.35 -2.47
CA THR A 48 -9.55 -1.53 -2.08
C THR A 48 -8.82 -2.84 -2.35
N ALA A 49 -8.20 -3.00 -3.53
CA ALA A 49 -7.44 -4.19 -3.87
C ALA A 49 -6.22 -4.40 -2.94
N VAL A 50 -5.56 -3.31 -2.52
CA VAL A 50 -4.48 -3.39 -1.52
C VAL A 50 -5.01 -3.80 -0.16
N MET A 51 -6.16 -3.27 0.26
CA MET A 51 -6.79 -3.59 1.54
C MET A 51 -7.20 -5.07 1.58
N GLU A 52 -7.92 -5.55 0.56
CA GLU A 52 -8.38 -6.95 0.46
C GLU A 52 -7.22 -7.94 0.46
N LYS A 53 -6.16 -7.64 -0.31
CA LYS A 53 -4.95 -8.47 -0.33
C LYS A 53 -4.36 -8.59 1.07
N ARG A 54 -4.18 -7.46 1.75
CA ARG A 54 -3.59 -7.40 3.09
C ARG A 54 -4.48 -8.09 4.14
N ALA A 55 -5.80 -7.91 4.06
CA ALA A 55 -6.75 -8.58 4.94
C ALA A 55 -6.65 -10.11 4.82
N ARG A 56 -6.58 -10.63 3.59
CA ARG A 56 -6.41 -12.06 3.33
C ARG A 56 -5.06 -12.58 3.83
N GLU A 57 -3.97 -11.82 3.66
CA GLU A 57 -2.65 -12.18 4.18
C GLU A 57 -2.67 -12.32 5.71
N ILE A 58 -3.26 -11.35 6.41
CA ILE A 58 -3.38 -11.36 7.89
C ILE A 58 -4.27 -12.51 8.35
N ALA A 59 -5.43 -12.70 7.71
CA ALA A 59 -6.37 -13.76 8.05
C ALA A 59 -5.76 -15.15 7.84
N THR A 60 -5.04 -15.34 6.73
CA THR A 60 -4.33 -16.59 6.43
C THR A 60 -3.27 -16.89 7.49
N ALA A 61 -2.49 -15.89 7.90
CA ALA A 61 -1.50 -16.06 8.97
C ALA A 61 -2.15 -16.39 10.32
N ALA A 62 -3.26 -15.73 10.65
CA ALA A 62 -3.98 -15.95 11.90
C ALA A 62 -4.60 -17.36 11.98
N VAL A 63 -5.36 -17.75 10.95
CA VAL A 63 -6.00 -19.08 10.88
C VAL A 63 -4.96 -20.18 10.76
N GLY A 64 -3.87 -19.94 10.02
CA GLY A 64 -2.76 -20.88 9.90
C GLY A 64 -2.11 -21.22 11.24
N ARG A 65 -1.88 -20.23 12.11
CA ARG A 65 -1.38 -20.45 13.47
C ARG A 65 -2.33 -21.31 14.29
N VAL A 66 -3.62 -21.00 14.27
CA VAL A 66 -4.64 -21.73 15.03
C VAL A 66 -4.80 -23.17 14.52
N SER A 67 -4.84 -23.38 13.21
CA SER A 67 -4.94 -24.70 12.58
C SER A 67 -3.76 -25.60 12.91
N HIS A 68 -2.55 -25.02 13.01
CA HIS A 68 -1.35 -25.76 13.43
C HIS A 68 -1.47 -26.28 14.87
N THR A 69 -2.09 -25.49 15.77
CA THR A 69 -2.39 -25.89 17.15
C THR A 69 -3.52 -26.92 17.21
N MET A 70 -4.63 -26.72 16.50
CA MET A 70 -5.78 -27.65 16.49
C MET A 70 -5.45 -29.03 15.90
N ARG A 71 -4.51 -29.11 14.95
CA ARG A 71 -4.01 -30.40 14.41
C ARG A 71 -3.28 -31.23 15.48
N LEU A 72 -2.72 -30.59 16.52
CA LEU A 72 -2.11 -31.28 17.66
C LEU A 72 -3.15 -31.81 18.65
N GLU A 73 -4.41 -31.35 18.55
CA GLU A 73 -5.56 -31.71 19.41
C GLU A 73 -6.53 -32.71 18.73
N ASP A 74 -6.14 -33.32 17.61
CA ASP A 74 -6.90 -34.32 16.84
C ASP A 74 -8.24 -33.83 16.26
N GLN A 75 -8.42 -32.51 16.14
CA GLN A 75 -9.58 -31.88 15.50
C GLN A 75 -9.19 -31.31 14.14
N ALA A 76 -8.95 -32.18 13.16
CA ALA A 76 -8.65 -31.76 11.79
C ALA A 76 -9.89 -31.14 11.12
N THR A 77 -9.87 -29.83 10.88
CA THR A 77 -10.88 -29.14 10.06
C THR A 77 -10.58 -29.35 8.58
N SER A 78 -11.61 -29.53 7.75
CA SER A 78 -11.41 -29.70 6.30
C SER A 78 -10.79 -28.45 5.67
N ALA A 79 -10.00 -28.60 4.60
CA ALA A 79 -9.39 -27.46 3.90
C ALA A 79 -10.42 -26.40 3.45
N ALA A 80 -11.64 -26.85 3.10
CA ALA A 80 -12.74 -25.97 2.73
C ALA A 80 -13.23 -25.12 3.92
N ALA A 81 -13.30 -25.70 5.12
CA ALA A 81 -13.68 -24.97 6.33
C ALA A 81 -12.61 -23.94 6.74
N VAL A 82 -11.32 -24.30 6.62
CA VAL A 82 -10.20 -23.38 6.86
C VAL A 82 -10.27 -22.19 5.90
N GLN A 83 -10.52 -22.44 4.61
CA GLN A 83 -10.66 -21.37 3.63
C GLN A 83 -11.87 -20.46 3.94
N ALA A 84 -13.00 -21.03 4.37
CA ALA A 84 -14.17 -20.25 4.75
C ALA A 84 -13.87 -19.32 5.95
N GLN A 85 -13.15 -19.82 6.96
CA GLN A 85 -12.70 -19.01 8.10
C GLN A 85 -11.75 -17.88 7.70
N ILE A 86 -10.84 -18.14 6.75
CA ILE A 86 -9.93 -17.10 6.22
C ILE A 86 -10.73 -15.98 5.55
N GLU A 87 -11.69 -16.31 4.69
CA GLU A 87 -12.49 -15.29 3.98
C GLU A 87 -13.48 -14.56 4.89
N GLU A 88 -13.96 -15.21 5.96
CA GLU A 88 -14.75 -14.55 7.01
C GLU A 88 -13.91 -13.55 7.80
N LEU A 89 -12.77 -13.99 8.34
CA LEU A 89 -11.87 -13.11 9.07
C LEU A 89 -11.33 -11.97 8.20
N ALA A 90 -11.05 -12.22 6.92
CA ALA A 90 -10.62 -11.17 6.00
C ALA A 90 -11.72 -10.10 5.80
N ARG A 91 -13.00 -10.48 5.78
CA ARG A 91 -14.12 -9.52 5.71
C ARG A 91 -14.21 -8.69 6.99
N ASP A 92 -14.12 -9.31 8.15
CA ASP A 92 -14.17 -8.59 9.44
C ASP A 92 -13.01 -7.59 9.59
N LEU A 93 -11.83 -7.93 9.07
CA LEU A 93 -10.66 -7.04 9.05
C LEU A 93 -10.85 -5.83 8.12
N LEU A 94 -11.66 -5.95 7.06
CA LEU A 94 -11.97 -4.82 6.17
C LEU A 94 -12.92 -3.82 6.84
N ASP A 95 -13.80 -4.28 7.74
CA ASP A 95 -14.68 -3.43 8.55
C ASP A 95 -13.91 -2.64 9.63
N THR A 96 -12.67 -3.04 9.91
CA THR A 96 -11.76 -2.37 10.85
C THR A 96 -10.44 -1.97 10.20
N PRO A 97 -10.42 -0.98 9.28
CA PRO A 97 -9.25 -0.68 8.46
C PRO A 97 -7.97 -0.46 9.26
N ARG A 98 -8.03 0.15 10.46
CA ARG A 98 -6.84 0.35 11.30
C ARG A 98 -6.13 -0.97 11.67
N ALA A 99 -6.86 -2.06 11.82
CA ALA A 99 -6.32 -3.37 12.18
C ALA A 99 -5.38 -3.94 11.10
N LEU A 100 -5.63 -3.62 9.83
CA LEU A 100 -4.79 -4.06 8.72
C LEU A 100 -3.37 -3.45 8.78
N TRP A 101 -3.20 -2.26 9.36
CA TRP A 101 -1.91 -1.56 9.49
C TRP A 101 -1.42 -1.40 10.92
N ALA A 102 -2.10 -1.97 11.91
CA ALA A 102 -1.60 -2.03 13.28
C ALA A 102 -0.34 -2.92 13.30
N GLU A 103 0.80 -2.35 13.71
CA GLU A 103 2.07 -3.05 13.80
C GLU A 103 2.02 -4.23 14.79
N ASN A 104 2.70 -5.32 14.41
CA ASN A 104 2.92 -6.60 15.12
C ASN A 104 1.76 -7.59 15.24
N VAL A 105 1.73 -8.52 14.29
CA VAL A 105 1.63 -9.94 14.65
C VAL A 105 2.82 -10.71 14.09
N GLY A 106 4.01 -10.32 14.56
CA GLY A 106 5.21 -11.16 14.52
C GLY A 106 5.22 -12.10 15.71
#